data_AF-A0A5B6YYU6-F1
#
_entry.id   AF-A0A5B6YYU6-F1
#
_cell.length_a   1.000
_cell.length_b   1.000
_cell.length_c   1.000
_cell.angle_alpha   90.00
_cell.angle_beta   90.00
_cell.angle_gamma   90.00
#
_symmetry.space_group_name_H-M   'P 1'
#
loop_
_entity.id
_entity.type
_entity.pdbx_description
1 polymer ?
#
loop_
_entity_poly.entity_id
_entity_poly.type
_entity_poly.pdbx_seq_one_letter_code
_entity_poly.pdbx_strand_id
1 'polypeptide(L)'
;SLATYFISSMKENKLSQILDHQIANEGNAEQLREVANLAQSCLRLNGNERPTMKEVAIELEGLTKEEKHHWIGLEVSPEGTEHLVSESMDLGSTSTTAGYDSLKNQDIIPLDDGR
;
A
#
# COMPACT_ATOMS: atom_id res chain seq x y z
N SER A 1 1.91 9.22 -25.21
CA SER A 1 1.76 9.07 -23.75
C SER A 1 3.00 8.42 -23.20
N LEU A 2 3.46 8.84 -22.01
CA LEU A 2 4.62 8.26 -21.34
C LEU A 2 4.43 6.76 -21.04
N ALA A 3 3.22 6.34 -20.64
CA ALA A 3 2.91 4.94 -20.37
C ALA A 3 3.12 4.04 -21.60
N THR A 4 2.69 4.49 -22.79
CA THR A 4 2.89 3.73 -24.03
C THR A 4 4.37 3.61 -24.39
N TYR A 5 5.14 4.69 -24.22
CA TYR A 5 6.58 4.69 -24.45
C TYR A 5 7.29 3.72 -23.49
N PHE A 6 6.97 3.77 -22.19
CA PHE A 6 7.48 2.84 -21.19
C PHE A 6 7.22 1.37 -21.57
N ILE A 7 5.97 1.03 -21.93
CA ILE A 7 5.60 -0.34 -22.32
C ILE A 7 6.39 -0.80 -23.57
N SER A 8 6.57 0.07 -24.57
CA SER A 8 7.35 -0.26 -25.78
C SER A 8 8.81 -0.51 -25.44
N SER A 9 9.43 0.39 -24.67
CA SER A 9 10.81 0.26 -24.24
C SER A 9 11.04 -1.03 -23.43
N MET A 10 10.08 -1.41 -22.57
CA MET A 10 10.15 -2.69 -21.84
C MET A 10 10.12 -3.90 -22.78
N LYS A 11 9.25 -3.91 -23.81
CA LYS A 11 9.19 -4.97 -24.82
C LYS A 11 10.47 -5.07 -25.66
N GLU A 12 11.10 -3.93 -25.91
CA GLU A 12 12.35 -3.84 -26.67
C GLU A 12 13.60 -4.06 -25.78
N ASN A 13 13.44 -4.38 -24.50
CA ASN A 13 14.53 -4.51 -23.52
C ASN A 13 15.42 -3.26 -23.38
N LYS A 14 14.82 -2.08 -23.55
CA LYS A 14 15.47 -0.76 -23.47
C LYS A 14 15.22 -0.05 -22.13
N LEU A 15 15.09 -0.80 -21.03
CA LEU A 15 14.85 -0.22 -19.70
C LEU A 15 15.92 0.82 -19.32
N SER A 16 17.21 0.53 -19.59
CA SER A 16 18.30 1.46 -19.29
C SER A 16 18.23 2.80 -20.01
N GLN A 17 17.52 2.89 -21.14
CA GLN A 17 17.38 4.12 -21.92
C GLN A 17 16.29 5.05 -21.38
N ILE A 18 15.40 4.53 -20.54
CA ILE A 18 14.26 5.26 -19.99
C ILE A 18 14.39 5.55 -18.50
N LEU A 19 15.40 4.98 -17.84
CA LEU A 19 15.73 5.28 -16.46
C LEU A 19 16.48 6.61 -16.37
N ASP A 20 16.21 7.34 -15.28
CA ASP A 20 17.03 8.49 -14.93
C ASP A 20 18.49 8.06 -14.70
N HIS A 21 19.45 8.90 -15.10
CA HIS A 21 20.87 8.57 -15.01
C HIS A 21 21.31 8.26 -13.56
N GLN A 22 20.78 8.97 -12.56
CA GLN A 22 21.13 8.70 -11.16
C GLN A 22 20.64 7.31 -10.75
N ILE A 23 19.39 6.99 -11.08
CA ILE A 23 18.78 5.70 -10.77
C ILE A 23 19.50 4.56 -11.49
N ALA A 24 19.83 4.74 -12.77
CA ALA A 24 20.51 3.73 -13.57
C ALA A 24 21.95 3.43 -13.09
N ASN A 25 22.61 4.40 -12.46
CA ASN A 25 23.98 4.27 -11.97
C ASN A 25 24.05 3.77 -10.52
N GLU A 26 23.11 4.20 -9.67
CA GLU A 26 23.14 3.92 -8.23
C GLU A 26 22.25 2.73 -7.85
N GLY A 27 21.20 2.45 -8.62
CA GLY A 27 20.25 1.40 -8.32
C GLY A 27 20.71 0.00 -8.72
N ASN A 28 20.25 -1.00 -7.98
CA ASN A 28 20.44 -2.40 -8.34
C ASN A 28 19.67 -2.73 -9.63
N ALA A 29 20.38 -3.13 -10.68
CA ALA A 29 19.81 -3.44 -11.99
C ALA A 29 18.70 -4.53 -11.94
N GLU A 30 18.82 -5.52 -11.06
CA GLU A 30 17.83 -6.58 -10.89
C GLU A 30 16.56 -6.03 -10.24
N GLN A 31 16.67 -5.34 -9.09
CA GLN A 31 15.52 -4.72 -8.43
C GLN A 31 14.84 -3.68 -9.33
N LEU A 32 15.61 -2.88 -10.08
CA LEU A 32 15.06 -1.93 -11.06
C LEU A 32 14.28 -2.63 -12.16
N ARG A 33 14.77 -3.79 -12.64
CA ARG A 33 14.05 -4.60 -13.63
C ARG A 33 12.74 -5.13 -13.05
N GLU A 34 12.74 -5.62 -11.81
CA GLU A 34 11.54 -6.14 -11.16
C GLU A 34 10.48 -5.05 -10.94
N VAL A 35 10.88 -3.89 -10.41
CA VAL A 35 9.98 -2.73 -10.28
C VAL A 35 9.42 -2.31 -11.64
N ALA A 36 10.25 -2.31 -12.69
CA ALA A 36 9.82 -1.96 -14.03
C ALA A 36 8.83 -2.98 -14.62
N ASN A 37 9.02 -4.28 -14.35
CA ASN A 37 8.09 -5.35 -14.74
C ASN A 37 6.73 -5.15 -14.04
N LEU A 38 6.73 -4.88 -12.73
CA LEU A 38 5.52 -4.58 -11.97
C LEU A 38 4.79 -3.35 -12.53
N ALA A 39 5.51 -2.28 -12.82
CA ALA A 39 4.96 -1.09 -13.46
C ALA A 39 4.35 -1.41 -14.84
N GLN A 40 4.99 -2.27 -15.63
CA GLN A 40 4.46 -2.71 -16.93
C GLN A 40 3.13 -3.46 -16.76
N SER A 41 3.03 -4.34 -15.77
CA SER A 41 1.80 -5.06 -15.43
C SER A 41 0.67 -4.11 -14.99
N CYS A 42 0.99 -3.09 -14.19
CA CYS A 42 0.03 -2.07 -13.77
C CYS A 42 -0.51 -1.23 -14.95
N LEU A 43 0.31 -1.03 -16.00
CA LEU A 43 -0.02 -0.21 -17.16
C LEU A 43 -0.71 -0.99 -18.30
N ARG A 44 -1.12 -2.26 -18.09
CA ARG A 44 -1.83 -3.04 -19.11
C ARG A 44 -3.10 -2.34 -19.57
N LEU A 45 -3.35 -2.41 -20.89
CA LEU A 45 -4.50 -1.73 -21.50
C LEU A 45 -5.82 -2.34 -21.04
N ASN A 46 -5.87 -3.67 -20.93
CA ASN A 46 -7.00 -4.38 -20.37
C ASN A 46 -6.96 -4.30 -18.84
N GLY A 47 -8.01 -3.73 -18.22
CA GLY A 47 -8.09 -3.57 -16.77
C GLY A 47 -8.09 -4.90 -16.01
N ASN A 48 -8.65 -5.96 -16.60
CA ASN A 48 -8.73 -7.29 -15.99
C ASN A 48 -7.36 -7.99 -15.89
N GLU A 49 -6.38 -7.47 -16.62
CA GLU A 49 -5.03 -8.00 -16.65
C GLU A 49 -4.09 -7.25 -15.69
N ARG A 50 -4.56 -6.16 -15.08
CA ARG A 50 -3.79 -5.39 -14.11
C ARG A 50 -3.83 -6.11 -12.77
N PRO A 51 -2.72 -6.10 -12.02
CA PRO A 51 -2.72 -6.60 -10.66
C PRO A 51 -3.64 -5.75 -9.77
N THR A 52 -4.19 -6.37 -8.75
CA THR A 52 -4.86 -5.68 -7.65
C THR A 52 -3.83 -4.90 -6.82
N MET A 53 -4.25 -3.83 -6.14
CA MET A 53 -3.35 -3.08 -5.26
C MET A 53 -2.77 -3.92 -4.12
N LYS A 54 -3.47 -5.00 -3.71
CA LYS A 54 -2.95 -5.97 -2.73
C LYS A 54 -1.76 -6.73 -3.29
N GLU A 55 -1.84 -7.22 -4.53
CA GLU A 55 -0.73 -7.91 -5.20
C GLU A 55 0.45 -6.95 -5.42
N VAL A 56 0.19 -5.72 -5.87
CA VAL A 56 1.22 -4.69 -6.01
C VAL A 56 1.95 -4.43 -4.69
N ALA A 57 1.22 -4.32 -3.58
CA ALA A 57 1.83 -4.11 -2.27
C ALA A 57 2.71 -5.29 -1.83
N ILE A 58 2.25 -6.53 -2.06
CA ILE A 58 3.02 -7.75 -1.73
C ILE A 58 4.31 -7.82 -2.56
N GLU A 59 4.23 -7.57 -3.87
CA GLU A 59 5.41 -7.61 -4.74
C GLU A 59 6.44 -6.54 -4.33
N LEU A 60 5.99 -5.30 -4.07
CA LEU A 60 6.88 -4.23 -3.60
C LEU A 60 7.50 -4.56 -2.24
N GLU A 61 6.74 -5.15 -1.31
CA GLU A 61 7.28 -5.58 -0.02
C GLU A 61 8.40 -6.61 -0.20
N GLY A 62 8.25 -7.55 -1.13
CA GLY A 62 9.31 -8.51 -1.50
C GLY A 62 10.59 -7.82 -1.97
N LEU A 63 10.48 -6.85 -2.87
CA LEU A 63 11.62 -6.13 -3.44
C LEU A 63 12.39 -5.28 -2.41
N THR A 64 11.71 -4.81 -1.36
CA THR A 64 12.36 -4.09 -0.25
C THR A 64 13.11 -5.01 0.73
N LYS A 65 12.84 -6.32 0.73
CA LYS A 65 13.44 -7.28 1.66
C LYS A 65 14.78 -7.83 1.17
N GLU A 66 15.08 -7.74 -0.12
CA GLU A 66 16.34 -8.24 -0.70
C GLU A 66 17.59 -7.44 -0.28
N GLU A 67 17.44 -6.22 0.23
CA GLU A 67 18.53 -5.47 0.88
C GLU A 67 18.76 -5.85 2.35
N LYS A 68 17.84 -6.63 2.96
CA LYS A 68 17.82 -6.90 4.41
C LYS A 68 18.46 -8.20 4.86
N HIS A 69 19.29 -8.85 4.03
CA HIS A 69 20.21 -9.86 4.60
C HIS A 69 21.27 -9.26 5.55
N HIS A 70 21.20 -7.95 5.83
CA HIS A 70 21.91 -7.28 6.92
C HIS A 70 21.03 -6.75 8.09
N TRP A 71 19.71 -6.96 8.12
CA TRP A 71 18.91 -6.52 9.27
C TRP A 71 17.81 -7.51 9.64
N ILE A 72 18.25 -8.54 10.36
CA ILE A 72 17.62 -9.19 11.52
C ILE A 72 16.09 -9.31 11.48
N GLY A 73 15.68 -10.58 11.35
CA GLY A 73 14.43 -11.21 11.81
C GLY A 73 13.32 -10.30 12.31
N LEU A 74 12.23 -10.27 11.55
CA LEU A 74 10.91 -10.22 12.15
C LEU A 74 10.11 -11.41 11.62
N GLU A 75 10.05 -12.41 12.48
CA GLU A 75 9.05 -13.45 12.54
C GLU A 75 7.68 -12.86 12.23
N VAL A 76 7.09 -13.23 11.09
CA VAL A 76 5.65 -13.09 10.87
C VAL A 76 4.99 -14.10 11.79
N SER A 77 4.60 -13.65 12.98
CA SER A 77 3.63 -14.36 13.81
C SER A 77 2.24 -14.07 13.23
N PRO A 78 1.40 -15.08 12.94
CA PRO A 78 0.01 -14.82 12.62
C PRO A 78 -0.67 -14.35 13.90
N GLU A 79 -1.17 -13.12 13.94
CA GLU A 79 -1.93 -12.63 15.08
C GLU A 79 -3.11 -13.55 15.40
N GLY A 80 -3.05 -14.15 16.59
CA GLY A 80 -4.05 -15.04 17.14
C GLY A 80 -3.87 -15.16 18.65
N THR A 81 -3.70 -14.04 19.34
CA THR A 81 -3.71 -13.97 20.81
C THR A 81 -4.65 -12.88 21.24
N GLU A 82 -5.91 -13.27 21.37
CA GLU A 82 -6.88 -12.62 22.23
C GLU A 82 -6.28 -12.42 23.63
N HIS A 83 -5.93 -11.18 23.94
CA HIS A 83 -5.59 -10.77 25.29
C HIS A 83 -6.87 -10.83 26.13
N LEU A 84 -7.09 -11.96 26.80
CA LEU A 84 -8.19 -12.14 27.74
C LEU A 84 -7.90 -11.34 29.02
N VAL A 85 -8.41 -10.11 29.06
CA VAL A 85 -8.53 -9.37 30.32
C VAL A 85 -9.66 -10.01 31.10
N SER A 86 -9.29 -10.79 32.12
CA SER A 86 -10.23 -11.26 33.13
C SER A 86 -10.57 -10.10 34.04
N GLU A 87 -11.76 -9.52 33.86
CA GLU A 87 -12.41 -8.79 34.94
C GLU A 87 -13.91 -9.10 34.93
N SER A 88 -14.36 -9.58 36.08
CA SER A 88 -15.65 -10.20 36.34
C SER A 88 -16.59 -9.23 37.04
N MET A 89 -17.76 -8.95 36.44
CA MET A 89 -18.99 -8.42 37.06
C MET A 89 -19.92 -7.96 35.94
N ASP A 90 -21.25 -8.03 35.95
CA ASP A 90 -22.29 -8.82 36.59
C ASP A 90 -23.55 -8.54 35.72
N LEU A 91 -24.51 -9.47 35.74
CA LEU A 91 -25.88 -9.46 35.19
C LEU A 91 -26.37 -8.27 34.31
N GLY A 92 -27.01 -8.61 33.19
CA GLY A 92 -28.15 -7.81 32.69
C GLY A 92 -28.46 -7.90 31.19
N SER A 93 -29.06 -9.01 30.75
CA SER A 93 -29.65 -9.12 29.40
C SER A 93 -30.73 -8.06 29.15
N THR A 94 -30.69 -7.39 28.01
CA THR A 94 -31.70 -7.42 26.92
C THR A 94 -31.80 -6.09 26.16
N SER A 95 -32.09 -6.24 24.85
CA SER A 95 -32.82 -5.29 24.00
C SER A 95 -32.01 -4.26 23.19
N THR A 96 -31.70 -4.69 21.96
CA THR A 96 -31.89 -3.98 20.68
C THR A 96 -31.97 -2.44 20.69
N THR A 97 -31.17 -1.80 19.85
CA THR A 97 -31.66 -0.89 18.77
C THR A 97 -30.51 -0.47 17.87
N ALA A 98 -30.76 -0.53 16.56
CA ALA A 98 -29.85 -0.07 15.52
C ALA A 98 -29.72 1.46 15.56
N GLY A 99 -28.49 1.97 15.59
CA GLY A 99 -28.19 3.40 15.50
C GLY A 99 -26.93 3.62 14.68
N TYR A 100 -27.11 4.14 13.46
CA TYR A 100 -26.07 4.61 12.55
C TYR A 100 -25.44 5.87 13.14
N ASP A 101 -24.21 5.83 13.64
CA ASP A 101 -23.55 7.04 14.13
C ASP A 101 -22.88 7.78 12.97
N SER A 102 -23.52 8.85 12.51
CA SER A 102 -23.02 9.74 11.46
C SER A 102 -22.06 10.76 12.07
N LEU A 103 -20.85 10.83 11.52
CA LEU A 103 -19.83 11.82 11.90
C LEU A 103 -20.38 13.25 11.74
N LYS A 104 -20.55 13.97 12.86
CA LYS A 104 -20.80 15.40 12.87
C LYS A 104 -19.48 16.15 12.63
N ASN A 105 -19.30 16.70 11.43
CA ASN A 105 -18.45 17.88 11.25
C ASN A 105 -19.29 19.12 11.54
N GLN A 106 -18.99 19.86 12.62
CA GLN A 106 -19.33 21.27 12.72
C GLN A 106 -18.27 21.99 13.56
N ASP A 107 -17.33 22.66 12.87
CA ASP A 107 -16.61 23.79 13.42
C ASP A 107 -17.62 24.92 13.65
N ILE A 108 -17.92 25.22 14.90
CA ILE A 108 -18.69 26.42 15.26
C ILE A 108 -17.67 27.55 15.38
N ILE A 109 -17.56 28.36 14.33
CA ILE A 109 -16.89 29.67 14.42
C ILE A 109 -17.78 30.55 15.29
N PRO A 110 -17.31 31.11 16.42
CA PRO A 110 -18.09 32.07 17.18
C PRO A 110 -18.32 33.32 16.33
N LEU A 111 -19.59 33.58 16.00
CA LEU A 111 -20.03 34.92 15.67
C LEU A 111 -20.18 35.75 16.96
N ASP A 112 -20.11 37.07 16.76
CA ASP A 112 -20.53 38.18 17.64
C ASP A 112 -19.45 38.85 18.53
N ASP A 113 -19.42 40.17 18.69
CA ASP A 113 -20.38 41.19 18.23
C ASP A 113 -19.68 42.55 18.08
N GLY A 114 -20.05 43.28 17.03
CA GLY A 114 -19.57 44.63 16.77
C GLY A 114 -20.49 45.66 17.41
N ARG A 115 -19.96 46.43 18.36
CA ARG A 115 -20.51 47.72 18.79
C ARG A 115 -19.44 48.66 19.33
#